data_AF-A0A1Q9ULG4-F1
#
_entry.id   AF-A0A1Q9ULG4-F1
#
_cell.length_a   1.000
_cell.length_b   1.000
_cell.length_c   1.000
_cell.angle_alpha   90.00
_cell.angle_beta   90.00
_cell.angle_gamma   90.00
#
_symmetry.space_group_name_H-M   'P 1'
#
loop_
_entity.id
_entity.type
_entity.pdbx_description
1 polymer ?
#
loop_
_entity_poly.entity_id
_entity_poly.type
_entity_poly.pdbx_seq_one_letter_code
_entity_poly.pdbx_strand_id
1 'polypeptide(L)'
;MVKQVDPGAETAAARRAHEGRKVTLDHGVHAQSRIAADLPSDIDSAAYARVDAIARKLRTSDSSRNLDQLRADVFADLLLGNDPGVTVPQSAAMVYLHMPIDTALSMSETGASIDGIGPIPAAYAREIMTNPKSLWRKVLCDPATGNPVDLGRSSYRPNSTIRKLVEVRDRMCVVPWCRRPARHCDFDHHHEWAIDQGSTSTSNAAPRCRRHHRLKNAPGWIHSYDPTHGTSSVTTPLGVTYTDKRETVLEPR
;
A
#
# COMPACT_ATOMS: atom_id res chain seq x y z
N MET A 1 -21.82 28.73 -13.81
CA MET A 1 -22.87 28.84 -14.84
C MET A 1 -23.37 27.43 -15.15
N VAL A 2 -24.20 26.87 -14.28
CA VAL A 2 -24.88 25.57 -14.47
C VAL A 2 -26.28 25.75 -13.89
N LYS A 3 -27.27 26.04 -14.73
CA LYS A 3 -28.69 26.01 -14.34
C LYS A 3 -29.52 25.76 -15.60
N GLN A 4 -29.79 24.49 -15.90
CA GLN A 4 -30.95 24.02 -16.67
C GLN A 4 -30.99 22.48 -16.78
N VAL A 5 -30.72 21.77 -15.68
CA VAL A 5 -30.88 20.30 -15.66
C VAL A 5 -31.77 19.95 -14.49
N ASP A 6 -32.76 19.10 -14.76
CA ASP A 6 -33.75 18.54 -13.84
C ASP A 6 -33.30 18.50 -12.35
N PRO A 7 -33.93 19.31 -11.47
CA PRO A 7 -33.61 19.36 -10.05
C PRO A 7 -33.76 18.00 -9.33
N GLY A 8 -34.65 17.13 -9.82
CA GLY A 8 -34.83 15.78 -9.30
C GLY A 8 -33.63 14.89 -9.64
N ALA A 9 -33.14 14.97 -10.87
CA ALA A 9 -31.93 14.26 -11.30
C ALA A 9 -30.68 14.73 -10.55
N GLU A 10 -30.55 16.03 -10.30
CA GLU A 10 -29.43 16.60 -9.54
C GLU A 10 -29.46 16.16 -8.06
N THR A 11 -30.64 16.18 -7.44
CA THR A 11 -30.82 15.68 -6.06
C THR A 11 -30.50 14.19 -5.96
N ALA A 12 -30.94 13.38 -6.92
CA ALA A 12 -30.63 11.95 -6.97
C ALA A 12 -29.13 11.70 -7.23
N ALA A 13 -28.49 12.51 -8.07
CA ALA A 13 -27.05 12.43 -8.32
C ALA A 13 -26.24 12.80 -7.07
N ALA A 14 -26.63 13.86 -6.34
CA ALA A 14 -26.03 14.25 -5.08
C ALA A 14 -26.17 13.15 -4.01
N ARG A 15 -27.34 12.50 -3.92
CA ARG A 15 -27.55 11.36 -3.00
C ARG A 15 -26.68 10.16 -3.36
N ARG A 16 -26.56 9.81 -4.65
CA ARG A 16 -25.64 8.73 -5.09
C ARG A 16 -24.17 9.07 -4.82
N ALA A 17 -23.77 10.32 -5.02
CA ALA A 17 -22.41 10.77 -4.68
C ALA A 17 -22.16 10.70 -3.17
N HIS A 18 -23.15 11.03 -2.35
CA HIS A 18 -23.09 10.88 -0.89
C HIS A 18 -22.95 9.41 -0.46
N GLU A 19 -23.60 8.47 -1.14
CA GLU A 19 -23.42 7.03 -0.89
C GLU A 19 -22.04 6.52 -1.38
N GLY A 20 -21.51 7.15 -2.43
CA GLY A 20 -20.21 6.82 -3.05
C GLY A 20 -18.97 7.36 -2.32
N ARG A 21 -19.11 7.92 -1.11
CA ARG A 21 -17.99 8.45 -0.32
C ARG A 21 -16.88 7.41 -0.16
N LYS A 22 -15.65 7.82 -0.44
CA LYS A 22 -14.49 6.93 -0.37
C LYS A 22 -13.21 7.71 -0.14
N VAL A 23 -12.21 7.02 0.39
CA VAL A 23 -10.81 7.47 0.40
C VAL A 23 -10.03 6.57 -0.53
N THR A 24 -9.22 7.18 -1.38
CA THR A 24 -8.37 6.51 -2.35
C THR A 24 -6.91 6.87 -2.07
N LEU A 25 -6.03 5.89 -2.26
CA LEU A 25 -4.59 6.06 -2.20
C LEU A 25 -4.04 5.60 -3.55
N ASP A 26 -3.40 6.51 -4.26
CA ASP A 26 -2.74 6.27 -5.53
C ASP A 26 -1.23 6.44 -5.36
N HIS A 27 -0.47 5.44 -5.78
CA HIS A 27 0.97 5.39 -5.62
C HIS A 27 1.63 5.94 -6.89
N GLY A 28 2.21 7.14 -6.76
CA GLY A 28 2.85 7.86 -7.85
C GLY A 28 4.33 7.52 -8.04
N VAL A 29 5.03 8.38 -8.78
CA VAL A 29 6.48 8.31 -9.00
C VAL A 29 7.23 9.20 -8.02
N HIS A 30 8.57 9.09 -7.97
CA HIS A 30 9.44 9.95 -7.15
C HIS A 30 9.18 9.89 -5.64
N ALA A 31 8.87 8.70 -5.12
CA ALA A 31 8.53 8.50 -3.70
C ALA A 31 7.32 9.34 -3.23
N GLN A 32 6.44 9.75 -4.15
CA GLN A 32 5.22 10.47 -3.84
C GLN A 32 3.99 9.57 -4.00
N SER A 33 2.98 9.80 -3.17
CA SER A 33 1.67 9.17 -3.28
C SER A 33 0.59 10.22 -3.07
N ARG A 34 -0.56 10.01 -3.69
CA ARG A 34 -1.73 10.88 -3.55
C ARG A 34 -2.79 10.15 -2.74
N ILE A 35 -3.23 10.76 -1.65
CA ILE A 35 -4.47 10.41 -0.98
C ILE A 35 -5.54 11.41 -1.39
N ALA A 36 -6.72 10.91 -1.77
CA ALA A 36 -7.87 11.73 -2.14
C ALA A 36 -9.14 11.17 -1.49
N ALA A 37 -10.02 12.05 -1.07
CA ALA A 37 -11.33 11.70 -0.55
C ALA A 37 -12.41 12.30 -1.44
N ASP A 38 -13.45 11.52 -1.72
CA ASP A 38 -14.68 12.02 -2.33
C ASP A 38 -15.70 12.16 -1.19
N LEU A 39 -15.96 13.40 -0.74
CA LEU A 39 -16.93 13.71 0.32
C LEU A 39 -18.00 14.70 -0.17
N PRO A 40 -19.07 14.92 0.61
CA PRO A 40 -20.00 16.01 0.34
C PRO A 40 -19.25 17.35 0.32
N SER A 41 -19.61 18.23 -0.63
CA SER A 41 -18.84 19.45 -0.91
C SER A 41 -18.70 20.39 0.29
N ASP A 42 -19.71 20.42 1.17
CA ASP A 42 -19.68 21.16 2.44
C ASP A 42 -18.62 20.61 3.40
N ILE A 43 -18.51 19.28 3.50
CA ILE A 43 -17.51 18.60 4.34
C ILE A 43 -16.10 18.79 3.78
N ASP A 44 -15.89 18.60 2.48
CA ASP A 44 -14.57 18.81 1.84
C ASP A 44 -14.13 20.28 1.95
N SER A 45 -15.05 21.23 1.73
CA SER A 45 -14.75 22.66 1.87
C SER A 45 -14.36 23.02 3.30
N ALA A 46 -15.07 22.48 4.30
CA ALA A 46 -14.74 22.70 5.71
C ALA A 46 -13.39 22.08 6.09
N ALA A 47 -13.10 20.86 5.62
CA ALA A 47 -11.81 20.20 5.84
C ALA A 47 -10.65 20.98 5.23
N TYR A 48 -10.78 21.42 3.98
CA TYR A 48 -9.78 22.25 3.30
C TYR A 48 -9.56 23.59 4.01
N ALA A 49 -10.65 24.27 4.41
CA ALA A 49 -10.57 25.53 5.12
C ALA A 49 -9.81 25.41 6.45
N ARG A 50 -9.99 24.31 7.19
CA ARG A 50 -9.21 24.03 8.41
C ARG A 50 -7.73 23.87 8.11
N VAL A 51 -7.37 23.07 7.10
CA VAL A 51 -5.97 22.89 6.68
C VAL A 51 -5.34 24.23 6.27
N ASP A 52 -6.05 25.01 5.44
CA ASP A 52 -5.58 26.32 4.97
C ASP A 52 -5.36 27.32 6.12
N ALA A 53 -6.29 27.39 7.08
CA ALA A 53 -6.20 28.28 8.22
C ALA A 53 -4.96 28.00 9.09
N ILE A 54 -4.70 26.71 9.37
CA ILE A 54 -3.52 26.31 10.15
C ILE A 54 -2.23 26.59 9.35
N ALA A 55 -2.20 26.25 8.06
CA ALA A 55 -1.04 26.49 7.21
C ALA A 55 -0.68 27.99 7.11
N ARG A 56 -1.68 28.87 6.96
CA ARG A 56 -1.48 30.33 6.96
C ARG A 56 -0.91 30.84 8.28
N LYS A 57 -1.38 30.30 9.41
CA LYS A 57 -0.85 30.62 10.75
C LYS A 57 0.61 30.17 10.91
N LEU A 58 1.00 29.02 10.35
CA LEU A 58 2.39 28.56 10.38
C LEU A 58 3.29 29.39 9.46
N ARG A 59 2.78 29.85 8.31
CA ARG A 59 3.52 30.69 7.36
C ARG A 59 3.96 32.03 7.97
N THR A 60 3.22 32.56 8.94
CA THR A 60 3.63 33.79 9.64
C THR A 60 4.84 33.59 10.53
N SER A 61 5.08 32.36 11.01
CA SER A 61 6.24 32.01 11.85
C SER A 61 7.41 31.42 11.08
N ASP A 62 7.18 30.83 9.90
CA ASP A 62 8.22 30.21 9.06
C ASP A 62 8.05 30.59 7.58
N SER A 63 8.99 31.39 7.08
CA SER A 63 9.03 31.89 5.71
C SER A 63 9.81 31.00 4.73
N SER A 64 10.43 29.91 5.19
CA SER A 64 11.23 29.00 4.34
C SER A 64 10.37 28.07 3.47
N ARG A 65 9.18 27.68 3.93
CA ARG A 65 8.26 26.74 3.24
C ARG A 65 7.05 27.45 2.65
N ASN A 66 6.76 27.20 1.37
CA ASN A 66 5.61 27.82 0.70
C ASN A 66 4.27 27.32 1.27
N LEU A 67 3.17 28.00 0.92
CA LEU A 67 1.87 27.71 1.52
C LEU A 67 1.34 26.31 1.16
N ASP A 68 1.67 25.79 -0.03
CA ASP A 68 1.25 24.44 -0.44
C ASP A 68 2.02 23.35 0.32
N GLN A 69 3.32 23.55 0.57
CA GLN A 69 4.12 22.69 1.44
C GLN A 69 3.53 22.66 2.85
N LEU A 70 3.19 23.83 3.41
CA LEU A 70 2.58 23.92 4.74
C LEU A 70 1.20 23.26 4.80
N ARG A 71 0.37 23.40 3.76
CA ARG A 71 -0.92 22.69 3.68
C ARG A 71 -0.73 21.18 3.66
N ALA A 72 0.25 20.68 2.91
CA ALA A 72 0.56 19.26 2.86
C ALA A 72 1.04 18.73 4.23
N ASP A 73 1.93 19.46 4.91
CA ASP A 73 2.43 19.13 6.24
C ASP A 73 1.28 19.07 7.27
N VAL A 74 0.44 20.12 7.31
CA VAL A 74 -0.74 20.19 8.18
C VAL A 74 -1.72 19.06 7.90
N PHE A 75 -2.00 18.80 6.62
CA PHE A 75 -2.87 17.71 6.21
C PHE A 75 -2.35 16.36 6.72
N ALA A 76 -1.04 16.10 6.58
CA ALA A 76 -0.41 14.89 7.10
C ALA A 76 -0.50 14.82 8.63
N ASP A 77 -0.19 15.90 9.34
CA ASP A 77 -0.24 15.95 10.80
C ASP A 77 -1.65 15.70 11.35
N LEU A 78 -2.68 16.28 10.73
CA LEU A 78 -4.07 16.05 11.13
C LEU A 78 -4.48 14.58 10.92
N LEU A 79 -4.09 13.96 9.80
CA LEU A 79 -4.41 12.55 9.52
C LEU A 79 -3.63 11.57 10.40
N LEU A 80 -2.38 11.91 10.74
CA LEU A 80 -1.55 11.13 11.66
C LEU A 80 -1.89 11.39 13.13
N GLY A 81 -2.79 12.35 13.39
CA GLY A 81 -3.26 12.74 14.71
C GLY A 81 -2.17 13.37 15.58
N ASN A 82 -1.28 14.14 14.96
CA ASN A 82 -0.31 15.00 15.63
C ASN A 82 -0.94 16.35 16.08
N ASP A 83 -2.27 16.53 15.96
CA ASP A 83 -2.97 17.74 16.37
C ASP A 83 -3.02 17.85 17.91
N PRO A 84 -2.61 19.00 18.52
CA PRO A 84 -2.78 19.23 19.95
C PRO A 84 -4.24 19.06 20.40
N GLY A 85 -4.50 18.00 21.17
CA GLY A 85 -5.79 17.74 21.82
C GLY A 85 -6.58 16.55 21.29
N VAL A 86 -6.09 15.85 20.26
CA VAL A 86 -6.72 14.62 19.75
C VAL A 86 -5.82 13.41 20.02
N THR A 87 -6.20 12.58 20.99
CA THR A 87 -5.58 11.26 21.17
C THR A 87 -6.20 10.28 20.16
N VAL A 88 -5.62 10.17 18.98
CA VAL A 88 -5.91 9.03 18.09
C VAL A 88 -5.27 7.76 18.69
N PRO A 89 -5.89 6.58 18.52
CA PRO A 89 -5.15 5.34 18.70
C PRO A 89 -3.87 5.44 17.87
N GLN A 90 -2.71 5.02 18.41
CA GLN A 90 -1.57 4.70 17.57
C GLN A 90 -1.96 3.50 16.69
N SER A 91 -2.81 3.72 15.68
CA SER A 91 -2.88 2.83 14.56
C SER A 91 -1.56 3.01 13.85
N ALA A 92 -0.61 2.11 14.11
CA ALA A 92 0.62 2.05 13.36
C ALA A 92 0.24 1.79 11.90
N ALA A 93 0.05 2.86 11.13
CA ALA A 93 0.02 2.80 9.68
C ALA A 93 1.42 2.35 9.26
N MET A 94 1.64 1.03 9.22
CA MET A 94 2.94 0.49 8.87
C MET A 94 3.13 0.65 7.37
N VAL A 95 4.25 1.25 7.00
CA VAL A 95 4.78 1.23 5.64
C VAL A 95 5.96 0.26 5.66
N TYR A 96 5.96 -0.71 4.78
CA TYR A 96 7.09 -1.63 4.64
C TYR A 96 8.05 -1.07 3.61
N LEU A 97 9.27 -0.84 4.08
CA LEU A 97 10.41 -0.44 3.28
C LEU A 97 11.37 -1.62 3.28
N HIS A 98 11.69 -2.10 2.08
CA HIS A 98 12.64 -3.17 1.84
C HIS A 98 13.96 -2.55 1.41
N MET A 99 15.02 -2.78 2.18
CA MET A 99 16.34 -2.23 1.93
C MET A 99 17.40 -3.31 2.12
N PRO A 100 18.24 -3.56 1.12
CA PRO A 100 19.45 -4.37 1.27
C PRO A 100 20.38 -3.82 2.35
N ILE A 101 21.01 -4.69 3.14
CA ILE A 101 21.82 -4.27 4.29
C ILE A 101 23.06 -3.47 3.87
N ASP A 102 23.63 -3.74 2.71
CA ASP A 102 24.72 -2.96 2.12
C ASP A 102 24.27 -1.54 1.75
N THR A 103 23.04 -1.37 1.23
CA THR A 103 22.46 -0.03 1.03
C THR A 103 22.23 0.71 2.35
N ALA A 104 21.75 0.00 3.38
CA ALA A 104 21.56 0.55 4.72
C ALA A 104 22.88 1.03 5.34
N LEU A 105 23.95 0.28 5.12
CA LEU A 105 25.30 0.58 5.60
C LEU A 105 26.06 1.56 4.68
N SER A 106 25.40 2.14 3.68
CA SER A 106 26.01 3.06 2.70
C SER A 106 27.19 2.44 1.93
N MET A 107 27.16 1.12 1.74
CA MET A 107 28.11 0.37 0.91
C MET A 107 27.65 0.27 -0.55
N SER A 108 26.36 0.51 -0.82
CA SER A 108 25.76 0.53 -2.16
C SER A 108 24.65 1.56 -2.27
N GLU A 109 24.36 1.99 -3.50
CA GLU A 109 23.26 2.91 -3.84
C GLU A 109 22.19 2.22 -4.70
N THR A 110 22.10 0.89 -4.63
CA THR A 110 21.11 0.06 -5.36
C THR A 110 19.66 0.42 -5.04
N GLY A 111 19.43 1.25 -4.01
CA GLY A 111 18.13 1.79 -3.64
C GLY A 111 17.41 0.92 -2.62
N ALA A 112 16.19 1.33 -2.30
CA ALA A 112 15.25 0.58 -1.49
C ALA A 112 13.89 0.63 -2.16
N SER A 113 12.89 -0.07 -1.63
CA SER A 113 11.56 -0.02 -2.23
C SER A 113 10.46 -0.11 -1.18
N ILE A 114 9.37 0.61 -1.43
CA ILE A 114 8.20 0.67 -0.54
C ILE A 114 7.06 -0.12 -1.17
N ASP A 115 6.39 -0.95 -0.37
CA ASP A 115 5.21 -1.71 -0.81
C ASP A 115 4.12 -0.81 -1.40
N GLY A 116 3.70 -1.11 -2.63
CA GLY A 116 2.70 -0.35 -3.38
C GLY A 116 3.26 0.82 -4.19
N ILE A 117 4.43 1.35 -3.81
CA ILE A 117 5.07 2.50 -4.47
C ILE A 117 6.13 2.02 -5.46
N GLY A 118 6.97 1.05 -5.05
CA GLY A 118 8.12 0.60 -5.81
C GLY A 118 9.42 1.26 -5.34
N PRO A 119 10.43 1.40 -6.22
CA PRO A 119 11.77 1.83 -5.83
C PRO A 119 11.82 3.29 -5.37
N ILE A 120 12.66 3.55 -4.38
CA ILE A 120 12.98 4.87 -3.83
C ILE A 120 14.51 5.02 -3.73
N PRO A 121 15.04 6.25 -3.84
CA PRO A 121 16.47 6.49 -3.67
C PRO A 121 16.96 6.09 -2.27
N ALA A 122 18.18 5.56 -2.19
CA ALA A 122 18.76 5.08 -0.96
C ALA A 122 18.88 6.16 0.13
N ALA A 123 19.13 7.42 -0.26
CA ALA A 123 19.19 8.55 0.67
C ALA A 123 17.89 8.74 1.46
N TYR A 124 16.73 8.78 0.78
CA TYR A 124 15.42 8.87 1.43
C TYR A 124 15.13 7.64 2.30
N ALA A 125 15.52 6.47 1.80
CA ALA A 125 15.29 5.25 2.51
C ALA A 125 16.09 5.18 3.83
N ARG A 126 17.32 5.73 3.84
CA ARG A 126 18.15 5.88 5.05
C ARG A 126 17.56 6.92 6.00
N GLU A 127 17.03 8.03 5.49
CA GLU A 127 16.32 9.01 6.31
C GLU A 127 15.14 8.35 7.05
N ILE A 128 14.29 7.60 6.34
CA ILE A 128 13.19 6.84 6.92
C ILE A 128 13.70 5.81 7.95
N MET A 129 14.75 5.07 7.60
CA MET A 129 15.37 4.06 8.47
C MET A 129 15.84 4.67 9.80
N THR A 130 16.46 5.85 9.76
CA THR A 130 17.00 6.54 10.96
C THR A 130 15.95 7.26 11.80
N ASN A 131 14.70 7.33 11.36
CA ASN A 131 13.62 7.91 12.15
C ASN A 131 13.42 7.10 13.45
N PRO A 132 13.43 7.73 14.65
CA PRO A 132 13.25 7.02 15.93
C PRO A 132 11.94 6.23 16.07
N LYS A 133 10.92 6.55 15.26
CA LYS A 133 9.64 5.83 15.21
C LYS A 133 9.67 4.62 14.26
N SER A 134 10.73 4.43 13.49
CA SER A 134 10.87 3.31 12.56
C SER A 134 11.21 2.03 13.32
N LEU A 135 10.51 0.94 12.98
CA LEU A 135 10.75 -0.39 13.52
C LEU A 135 11.53 -1.22 12.51
N TRP A 136 12.60 -1.85 12.99
CA TRP A 136 13.50 -2.61 12.14
C TRP A 136 13.23 -4.10 12.29
N ARG A 137 13.29 -4.81 11.17
CA ARG A 137 13.10 -6.26 11.15
C ARG A 137 14.14 -6.88 10.22
N LYS A 138 14.89 -7.83 10.76
CA LYS A 138 15.81 -8.64 9.96
C LYS A 138 15.01 -9.64 9.13
N VAL A 139 15.26 -9.66 7.82
CA VAL A 139 14.69 -10.64 6.89
C VAL A 139 15.84 -11.50 6.36
N LEU A 140 15.76 -12.81 6.58
CA LEU A 140 16.67 -13.76 5.96
C LEU A 140 16.03 -14.24 4.67
N CYS A 141 16.80 -14.27 3.58
CA CYS A 141 16.34 -14.73 2.28
C CYS A 141 17.12 -15.96 1.83
N ASP A 142 16.45 -16.83 1.08
CA ASP A 142 17.11 -17.91 0.32
C ASP A 142 17.93 -17.30 -0.82
N PRO A 143 19.25 -17.55 -0.91
CA PRO A 143 20.10 -16.97 -1.96
C PRO A 143 19.73 -17.44 -3.38
N ALA A 144 19.11 -18.62 -3.54
CA ALA A 144 18.76 -19.14 -4.85
C ALA A 144 17.51 -18.49 -5.44
N THR A 145 16.57 -18.07 -4.59
CA THR A 145 15.26 -17.54 -5.02
C THR A 145 15.03 -16.08 -4.63
N GLY A 146 15.83 -15.53 -3.71
CA GLY A 146 15.61 -14.19 -3.15
C GLY A 146 14.41 -14.11 -2.20
N ASN A 147 13.78 -15.24 -1.87
CA ASN A 147 12.55 -15.28 -1.08
C ASN A 147 12.83 -15.25 0.41
N PRO A 148 11.99 -14.57 1.22
CA PRO A 148 12.15 -14.56 2.67
C PRO A 148 11.89 -15.96 3.24
N VAL A 149 12.82 -16.43 4.07
CA VAL A 149 12.75 -17.71 4.79
C VAL A 149 12.55 -17.52 6.29
N ASP A 150 12.97 -16.38 6.84
CA ASP A 150 12.78 -16.02 8.25
C ASP A 150 12.70 -14.50 8.42
N LEU A 151 11.95 -14.05 9.43
CA LEU A 151 11.64 -12.64 9.71
C LEU A 151 12.16 -12.14 11.07
N GLY A 152 13.01 -12.92 11.75
CA GLY A 152 13.50 -12.60 13.09
C GLY A 152 12.39 -12.71 14.15
N ARG A 153 12.64 -13.52 15.20
CA ARG A 153 11.59 -13.92 16.16
C ARG A 153 11.30 -12.83 17.20
N SER A 154 10.01 -12.62 17.50
CA SER A 154 9.58 -12.04 18.80
C SER A 154 8.18 -12.47 19.29
N SER A 155 7.38 -13.24 18.53
CA SER A 155 6.21 -13.95 19.09
C SER A 155 5.79 -15.17 18.27
N TYR A 156 5.25 -16.19 18.96
CA TYR A 156 4.92 -17.51 18.42
C TYR A 156 3.41 -17.62 18.14
N ARG A 157 3.01 -17.42 16.88
CA ARG A 157 1.78 -17.97 16.29
C ARG A 157 2.08 -18.38 14.83
N PRO A 158 2.20 -19.68 14.52
CA PRO A 158 2.63 -20.16 13.20
C PRO A 158 1.90 -19.51 12.00
N ASN A 159 0.58 -19.32 12.10
CA ASN A 159 -0.22 -18.72 11.02
C ASN A 159 0.06 -17.21 10.81
N SER A 160 0.44 -16.46 11.86
CA SER A 160 0.78 -15.04 11.69
C SER A 160 2.17 -14.86 11.07
N THR A 161 3.08 -15.81 11.29
CA THR A 161 4.39 -15.83 10.65
C THR A 161 4.28 -16.15 9.16
N ILE A 162 3.49 -17.16 8.78
CA ILE A 162 3.27 -17.51 7.36
C ILE A 162 2.67 -16.33 6.62
N ARG A 163 1.66 -15.67 7.20
CA ARG A 163 1.06 -14.47 6.61
C ARG A 163 2.10 -13.37 6.39
N LYS A 164 2.93 -13.08 7.39
CA LYS A 164 3.98 -12.05 7.27
C LYS A 164 5.05 -12.43 6.25
N LEU A 165 5.44 -13.69 6.16
CA LEU A 165 6.37 -14.16 5.14
C LEU A 165 5.81 -13.94 3.74
N VAL A 166 4.53 -14.26 3.53
CA VAL A 166 3.82 -13.99 2.27
C VAL A 166 3.73 -12.48 1.99
N GLU A 167 3.41 -11.66 3.00
CA GLU A 167 3.37 -10.20 2.85
C GLU A 167 4.74 -9.62 2.45
N VAL A 168 5.83 -10.06 3.11
CA VAL A 168 7.20 -9.61 2.81
C VAL A 168 7.69 -10.14 1.46
N ARG A 169 7.32 -11.37 1.08
CA ARG A 169 7.72 -11.98 -0.19
C ARG A 169 7.05 -11.28 -1.37
N ASP A 170 5.74 -11.09 -1.29
CA ASP A 170 4.94 -10.71 -2.45
C ASP A 170 4.70 -9.20 -2.52
N ARG A 171 4.75 -8.49 -1.38
CA ARG A 171 4.77 -7.01 -1.21
C ARG A 171 3.51 -6.27 -1.66
N MET A 172 2.89 -6.74 -2.73
CA MET A 172 1.65 -6.24 -3.33
C MET A 172 0.77 -7.42 -3.75
N CYS A 173 -0.46 -7.12 -4.14
CA CYS A 173 -1.38 -8.08 -4.74
C CYS A 173 -0.74 -8.75 -5.97
N VAL A 174 -0.78 -10.08 -6.05
CA VAL A 174 -0.13 -10.87 -7.12
C VAL A 174 -0.82 -10.80 -8.49
N VAL A 175 -1.67 -9.81 -8.73
CA VAL A 175 -2.29 -9.58 -10.04
C VAL A 175 -1.43 -8.58 -10.79
N PRO A 176 -1.03 -8.83 -12.05
CA PRO A 176 0.03 -8.12 -12.77
C PRO A 176 0.03 -6.58 -12.74
N TRP A 177 -1.13 -5.95 -12.65
CA TRP A 177 -1.25 -4.48 -12.66
C TRP A 177 -1.66 -3.91 -11.30
N CYS A 178 -1.78 -4.72 -10.25
CA CYS A 178 -2.33 -4.30 -8.99
C CYS A 178 -1.23 -3.86 -8.02
N ARG A 179 -1.20 -2.57 -7.69
CA ARG A 179 -0.26 -2.00 -6.71
C ARG A 179 -0.78 -1.99 -5.27
N ARG A 180 -1.84 -2.74 -4.95
CA ARG A 180 -2.38 -2.79 -3.59
C ARG A 180 -1.35 -3.47 -2.67
N PRO A 181 -0.86 -2.84 -1.59
CA PRO A 181 0.09 -3.48 -0.69
C PRO A 181 -0.44 -4.78 -0.08
N ALA A 182 0.42 -5.78 0.10
CA ALA A 182 0.05 -7.12 0.56
C ALA A 182 -0.63 -7.11 1.95
N ARG A 183 -0.18 -6.23 2.87
CA ARG A 183 -0.80 -6.04 4.20
C ARG A 183 -2.28 -5.63 4.15
N HIS A 184 -2.71 -5.03 3.04
CA HIS A 184 -4.09 -4.61 2.79
C HIS A 184 -4.88 -5.60 1.92
N CYS A 185 -4.32 -6.78 1.70
CA CYS A 185 -4.90 -7.85 0.91
C CYS A 185 -5.42 -8.98 1.80
N ASP A 186 -6.31 -9.77 1.22
CA ASP A 186 -6.73 -11.04 1.79
C ASP A 186 -5.55 -12.04 1.64
N PHE A 187 -5.38 -12.91 2.64
CA PHE A 187 -4.47 -14.05 2.54
C PHE A 187 -5.22 -15.15 1.81
N ASP A 188 -4.88 -15.37 0.55
CA ASP A 188 -5.66 -16.18 -0.37
C ASP A 188 -4.86 -17.41 -0.80
N HIS A 189 -5.47 -18.58 -0.68
CA HIS A 189 -4.84 -19.83 -1.06
C HIS A 189 -4.88 -20.03 -2.59
N HIS A 190 -3.88 -20.70 -3.17
CA HIS A 190 -3.96 -21.12 -4.57
C HIS A 190 -4.90 -22.31 -4.70
N HIS A 191 -4.57 -23.38 -3.97
CA HIS A 191 -5.43 -24.54 -3.73
C HIS A 191 -6.24 -24.31 -2.47
N GLU A 192 -7.56 -24.26 -2.62
CA GLU A 192 -8.47 -23.90 -1.53
C GLU A 192 -8.50 -24.99 -0.46
N TRP A 193 -8.51 -24.62 0.82
CA TRP A 193 -8.54 -25.61 1.90
C TRP A 193 -9.81 -26.46 1.88
N ALA A 194 -10.97 -25.84 1.65
CA ALA A 194 -12.27 -26.49 1.73
C ALA A 194 -12.56 -27.43 0.55
N ILE A 195 -11.90 -27.24 -0.58
CA ILE A 195 -12.16 -27.97 -1.83
C ILE A 195 -10.98 -28.89 -2.16
N ASP A 196 -9.76 -28.36 -2.11
CA ASP A 196 -8.54 -29.04 -2.59
C ASP A 196 -7.69 -29.63 -1.45
N GLN A 197 -8.13 -29.49 -0.19
CA GLN A 197 -7.33 -29.79 1.01
C GLN A 197 -5.98 -29.08 1.02
N GLY A 198 -5.92 -27.89 0.42
CA GLY A 198 -4.70 -27.10 0.30
C GLY A 198 -4.11 -26.72 1.67
N SER A 199 -2.79 -26.90 1.83
CA SER A 199 -2.11 -26.52 3.07
C SER A 199 -2.04 -25.00 3.26
N THR A 200 -2.02 -24.53 4.51
CA THR A 200 -1.65 -23.15 4.80
C THR A 200 -0.13 -23.06 4.87
N SER A 201 0.48 -22.67 3.76
CA SER A 201 1.93 -22.55 3.60
C SER A 201 2.26 -21.31 2.79
N THR A 202 3.53 -20.90 2.82
CA THR A 202 4.01 -19.83 1.93
C THR A 202 3.90 -20.25 0.46
N SER A 203 4.11 -21.52 0.12
CA SER A 203 4.00 -22.03 -1.24
C SER A 203 2.56 -22.18 -1.77
N ASN A 204 1.54 -22.14 -0.91
CA ASN A 204 0.14 -22.25 -1.32
C ASN A 204 -0.67 -20.98 -1.01
N ALA A 205 -0.04 -19.87 -0.64
CA ALA A 205 -0.75 -18.64 -0.35
C ALA A 205 -0.09 -17.41 -1.00
N ALA A 206 -0.93 -16.45 -1.35
CA ALA A 206 -0.53 -15.16 -1.93
C ALA A 206 -1.47 -14.05 -1.45
N PRO A 207 -1.01 -12.79 -1.42
CA PRO A 207 -1.88 -11.65 -1.21
C PRO A 207 -2.74 -11.39 -2.46
N ARG A 208 -4.06 -11.36 -2.29
CA ARG A 208 -4.98 -10.82 -3.29
C ARG A 208 -5.86 -9.75 -2.66
N CYS A 209 -5.94 -8.57 -3.27
CA CYS A 209 -6.85 -7.54 -2.77
C CYS A 209 -8.30 -8.03 -2.85
N ARG A 210 -9.21 -7.51 -2.04
CA ARG A 210 -10.61 -7.97 -1.98
C ARG A 210 -11.28 -8.07 -3.36
N ARG A 211 -10.98 -7.14 -4.27
CA ARG A 211 -11.45 -7.16 -5.66
C ARG A 211 -10.92 -8.38 -6.42
N HIS A 212 -9.61 -8.60 -6.38
CA HIS A 212 -8.95 -9.67 -7.14
C HIS A 212 -9.12 -11.06 -6.50
N HIS A 213 -9.32 -11.13 -5.19
CA HIS A 213 -9.70 -12.37 -4.52
C HIS A 213 -11.08 -12.84 -5.03
N ARG A 214 -12.06 -11.94 -5.15
CA ARG A 214 -13.35 -12.27 -5.78
C ARG A 214 -13.22 -12.61 -7.27
N LEU A 215 -12.32 -11.93 -7.97
CA LEU A 215 -12.08 -12.14 -9.40
C LEU A 215 -11.50 -13.53 -9.70
N LYS A 216 -10.66 -14.07 -8.79
CA LYS A 216 -10.00 -15.37 -8.92
C LYS A 216 -10.97 -16.49 -9.31
N ASN A 217 -12.16 -16.47 -8.71
CA ASN A 217 -13.19 -17.51 -8.88
C ASN A 217 -14.32 -17.05 -9.82
N ALA A 218 -14.16 -15.92 -10.52
CA ALA A 218 -15.16 -15.42 -11.45
C ALA A 218 -15.13 -16.23 -12.76
N PRO A 219 -16.28 -16.56 -13.36
CA PRO A 219 -16.33 -17.32 -14.60
C PRO A 219 -15.51 -16.69 -15.74
N GLY A 220 -14.75 -17.53 -16.46
CA GLY A 220 -13.93 -17.13 -17.60
C GLY A 220 -12.59 -16.45 -17.25
N TRP A 221 -12.32 -16.20 -15.97
CA TRP A 221 -11.01 -15.72 -15.53
C TRP A 221 -10.09 -16.89 -15.18
N ILE A 222 -8.85 -16.85 -15.66
CA ILE A 222 -7.83 -17.86 -15.35
C ILE A 222 -6.67 -17.17 -14.68
N HIS A 223 -6.26 -17.68 -13.51
CA HIS A 223 -5.20 -17.12 -12.69
C HIS A 223 -4.11 -18.16 -12.46
N SER A 224 -2.85 -17.78 -12.64
CA SER A 224 -1.70 -18.59 -12.26
C SER A 224 -0.71 -17.75 -11.44
N TYR A 225 -0.05 -18.40 -10.48
CA TYR A 225 1.00 -17.78 -9.70
C TYR A 225 2.03 -18.82 -9.29
N ASP A 226 3.29 -18.52 -9.56
CA ASP A 226 4.44 -19.27 -9.06
C ASP A 226 5.04 -18.53 -7.85
N PRO A 227 4.80 -19.00 -6.62
CA PRO A 227 5.35 -18.36 -5.44
C PRO A 227 6.87 -18.50 -5.31
N THR A 228 7.51 -19.45 -6.01
CA THR A 228 8.97 -19.64 -5.97
C THR A 228 9.66 -18.58 -6.82
N HIS A 229 9.25 -18.44 -8.08
CA HIS A 229 9.88 -17.52 -9.04
C HIS A 229 9.18 -16.16 -9.13
N GLY A 230 8.01 -16.02 -8.49
CA GLY A 230 7.26 -14.78 -8.41
C GLY A 230 6.61 -14.32 -9.70
N THR A 231 6.37 -15.25 -10.62
CA THR A 231 5.67 -14.98 -11.87
C THR A 231 4.16 -15.15 -11.67
N SER A 232 3.40 -14.19 -12.16
CA SER A 232 1.94 -14.22 -12.13
C SER A 232 1.37 -14.06 -13.54
N SER A 233 0.25 -14.71 -13.80
CA SER A 233 -0.52 -14.47 -15.02
C SER A 233 -2.02 -14.42 -14.75
N VAL A 234 -2.71 -13.57 -15.50
CA VAL A 234 -4.17 -13.48 -15.50
C VAL A 234 -4.67 -13.42 -16.93
N THR A 235 -5.50 -14.40 -17.30
CA THR A 235 -6.22 -14.41 -18.58
C THR A 235 -7.66 -13.97 -18.35
N THR A 236 -8.08 -12.97 -19.12
CA THR A 236 -9.44 -12.43 -19.10
C THR A 236 -10.42 -13.37 -19.82
N PRO A 237 -11.75 -13.22 -19.61
CA PRO A 237 -12.77 -13.95 -20.36
C PRO A 237 -12.72 -13.74 -21.88
N LEU A 238 -12.03 -12.68 -22.34
CA LEU A 238 -11.82 -12.39 -23.76
C LEU A 238 -10.54 -13.05 -24.32
N GLY A 239 -9.83 -13.85 -23.52
CA GLY A 239 -8.61 -14.55 -23.92
C GLY A 239 -7.32 -13.71 -23.86
N VAL A 240 -7.39 -12.43 -23.44
CA VAL A 240 -6.20 -11.59 -23.26
C VAL A 240 -5.47 -12.01 -21.98
N THR A 241 -4.17 -12.29 -22.10
CA THR A 241 -3.31 -12.67 -20.96
C THR A 241 -2.35 -11.55 -20.60
N TYR A 242 -2.30 -11.23 -19.32
CA TYR A 242 -1.33 -10.33 -18.73
C TYR A 242 -0.40 -11.12 -17.82
N THR A 243 0.86 -10.74 -17.80
CA THR A 243 1.90 -11.38 -16.98
C THR A 243 2.69 -10.34 -16.23
N ASP A 244 3.16 -10.68 -15.05
CA ASP A 244 4.10 -9.86 -14.28
C ASP A 244 5.05 -10.74 -13.47
N LYS A 245 6.18 -10.18 -13.08
CA LYS A 245 7.15 -10.80 -12.20
C LYS A 245 7.44 -9.87 -11.03
N ARG A 246 7.17 -10.35 -9.81
CA ARG A 246 7.48 -9.57 -8.60
C ARG A 246 8.99 -9.32 -8.48
N GLU A 247 9.34 -8.19 -7.90
CA GLU A 247 10.71 -7.92 -7.46
C GLU A 247 11.06 -8.79 -6.25
N THR A 248 12.23 -9.44 -6.28
CA THR A 248 12.73 -10.24 -5.16
C THR A 248 13.18 -9.36 -4.00
N VAL A 249 13.07 -9.86 -2.75
CA VAL A 249 13.50 -9.10 -1.56
C VAL A 249 15.02 -8.92 -1.55
N LEU A 250 15.73 -9.95 -2.03
CA LEU A 250 17.16 -9.92 -2.28
C LEU A 250 17.39 -10.49 -3.67
N GLU A 251 18.24 -9.84 -4.47
CA GLU A 251 18.65 -10.39 -5.77
C GLU A 251 19.28 -11.78 -5.59
N PRO A 252 18.79 -12.81 -6.31
CA PRO A 252 19.38 -14.14 -6.27
C PRO A 252 20.85 -14.13 -6.71
N ARG A 253 21.66 -15.02 -6.14
CA ARG A 253 23.10 -15.16 -6.44
C ARG A 253 23.42 -16.53 -7.02
#